data_AF-A0A2L0BXV9-F1
#
_entry.id   AF-A0A2L0BXV9-F1
#
_cell.length_a   1.000
_cell.length_b   1.000
_cell.length_c   1.000
_cell.angle_alpha   90.00
_cell.angle_beta   90.00
_cell.angle_gamma   90.00
#
_symmetry.space_group_name_H-M   'P 1'
#
loop_
_entity.id
_entity.type
_entity.pdbx_description
1 polymer ?
#
loop_
_entity_poly.entity_id
_entity_poly.type
_entity_poly.pdbx_seq_one_letter_code
_entity_poly.pdbx_strand_id
1 'polypeptide(L)'
;ASLKTVFFPIILLIMIWFWNRVHMLSRTPALLEYMLMSLGGTLLILDLPIEYLTLYFDMPYFLVLSDIRQGVFYAMLLSFWLVFAGEHMLIQDNGEKNSLRIYWKHLSTIVIGCFSLLIFDLCERGIQLINPFYSIWVTPVGTNLALSFIILAGISAGLYFIFLCYMIWTVFRNISIKRAVLPTMSQARRLHYEGIIYRFNFLMFVTVVCAGITILSFILSQVAEGHNKWDEDMNLEISSALH
;
A
#
# COMPACT_ATOMS: atom_id res chain seq x y z
N ALA A 1 -1.91 11.08 17.58
CA ALA A 1 -3.22 10.59 18.07
C ALA A 1 -4.38 11.49 17.64
N SER A 2 -4.31 12.81 17.86
CA SER A 2 -5.34 13.78 17.44
C SER A 2 -5.63 13.77 15.93
N LEU A 3 -4.59 13.60 15.11
CA LEU A 3 -4.73 13.51 13.66
C LEU A 3 -5.60 12.31 13.23
N LYS A 4 -5.30 11.12 13.78
CA LYS A 4 -6.06 9.88 13.54
C LYS A 4 -7.53 10.01 13.95
N THR A 5 -7.83 10.65 15.07
CA THR A 5 -9.22 10.88 15.52
C THR A 5 -10.03 11.77 14.60
N VAL A 6 -9.39 12.69 13.88
CA VAL A 6 -10.06 13.57 12.90
C VAL A 6 -10.26 12.84 11.58
N PHE A 7 -9.23 12.13 11.10
CA PHE A 7 -9.30 11.43 9.82
C PHE A 7 -10.22 10.20 9.84
N PHE A 8 -10.27 9.46 10.94
CA PHE A 8 -11.10 8.26 11.06
C PHE A 8 -12.59 8.48 10.70
N PRO A 9 -13.33 9.42 11.34
CA PRO A 9 -14.73 9.65 10.99
C PRO A 9 -14.92 10.18 9.57
N ILE A 10 -13.99 10.99 9.07
CA ILE A 10 -14.04 11.52 7.69
C ILE A 10 -13.93 10.37 6.69
N ILE A 11 -12.94 9.50 6.84
CA ILE A 11 -12.74 8.34 5.97
C ILE A 11 -13.94 7.41 6.08
N LEU A 12 -14.48 7.20 7.28
CA LEU A 12 -15.63 6.31 7.50
C LEU A 12 -16.87 6.82 6.75
N LEU A 13 -17.13 8.13 6.80
CA LEU A 13 -18.22 8.76 6.06
C LEU A 13 -18.03 8.63 4.55
N ILE A 14 -16.81 8.87 4.05
CA ILE A 14 -16.49 8.72 2.61
C ILE A 14 -16.68 7.26 2.17
N MET A 15 -16.28 6.29 3.00
CA MET A 15 -16.44 4.87 2.74
C MET A 15 -17.91 4.45 2.65
N ILE A 16 -18.73 4.86 3.62
CA ILE A 16 -20.18 4.59 3.61
C ILE A 16 -20.82 5.24 2.39
N TRP A 17 -20.48 6.50 2.11
CA TRP A 17 -21.00 7.23 0.96
C TRP A 17 -20.62 6.54 -0.36
N PHE A 18 -19.36 6.15 -0.53
CA PHE A 18 -18.87 5.47 -1.72
C PHE A 18 -19.59 4.14 -1.93
N TRP A 19 -19.73 3.33 -0.88
CA TRP A 19 -20.43 2.04 -0.96
C TRP A 19 -21.91 2.19 -1.31
N ASN A 20 -22.59 3.16 -0.69
CA ASN A 20 -23.98 3.48 -1.02
C ASN A 20 -24.13 3.90 -2.48
N ARG A 21 -23.20 4.72 -2.99
CA ARG A 21 -23.20 5.13 -4.41
C ARG A 21 -22.99 3.95 -5.36
N VAL A 22 -22.11 3.02 -5.02
CA VAL A 22 -21.89 1.79 -5.80
C VAL A 22 -23.17 0.94 -5.85
N HIS A 23 -23.88 0.78 -4.74
CA HIS A 23 -25.13 0.00 -4.66
C HIS A 23 -26.31 0.64 -5.40
N MET A 24 -26.30 1.96 -5.59
CA MET A 24 -27.32 2.65 -6.39
C MET A 24 -27.18 2.37 -7.90
N LEU A 25 -26.05 1.84 -8.38
CA LEU A 25 -25.91 1.46 -9.78
C LEU A 25 -26.51 0.06 -9.99
N SER A 26 -27.27 -0.11 -11.07
CA SER A 26 -27.92 -1.39 -11.44
C SER A 26 -26.97 -2.47 -11.97
N ARG A 27 -25.66 -2.39 -11.68
CA ARG A 27 -24.62 -3.30 -12.16
C ARG A 27 -23.93 -3.99 -10.98
N THR A 28 -23.38 -5.18 -11.19
CA THR A 28 -22.51 -5.81 -10.19
C THR A 28 -21.25 -4.98 -9.97
N PRO A 29 -20.79 -4.76 -8.72
CA PRO A 29 -19.60 -3.96 -8.47
C PRO A 29 -18.37 -4.53 -9.16
N ALA A 30 -17.54 -3.64 -9.69
CA ALA A 30 -16.31 -4.04 -10.39
C ALA A 30 -15.25 -4.54 -9.39
N LEU A 31 -14.31 -5.37 -9.84
CA LEU A 31 -13.21 -5.85 -9.01
C LEU A 31 -12.43 -4.69 -8.37
N LEU A 32 -12.20 -3.62 -9.14
CA LEU A 32 -11.52 -2.42 -8.68
C LEU A 32 -12.29 -1.72 -7.56
N GLU A 33 -13.64 -1.69 -7.60
CA GLU A 33 -14.46 -1.10 -6.54
C GLU A 33 -14.35 -1.91 -5.24
N TYR A 34 -14.32 -3.24 -5.31
CA TYR A 34 -14.06 -4.11 -4.15
C TYR A 34 -12.66 -3.91 -3.56
N MET A 35 -11.64 -3.76 -4.42
CA MET A 35 -10.27 -3.51 -3.97
C MET A 35 -10.12 -2.12 -3.34
N LEU A 36 -10.85 -1.12 -3.83
CA LEU A 36 -10.88 0.22 -3.24
C LEU A 36 -11.57 0.20 -1.88
N MET A 37 -12.63 -0.61 -1.74
CA MET A 37 -13.31 -0.81 -0.46
C MET A 37 -12.42 -1.49 0.58
N SER A 38 -11.69 -2.52 0.18
CA SER A 38 -10.78 -3.21 1.09
C SER A 38 -9.59 -2.34 1.48
N LEU A 39 -9.03 -1.56 0.55
CA LEU A 39 -7.97 -0.57 0.85
C LEU A 39 -8.45 0.52 1.80
N GLY A 40 -9.66 1.06 1.59
CA GLY A 40 -10.26 2.03 2.51
C GLY A 40 -10.58 1.42 3.88
N GLY A 41 -10.98 0.15 3.92
CA GLY A 41 -11.19 -0.60 5.15
C GLY A 41 -9.89 -0.81 5.95
N THR A 42 -8.78 -1.15 5.29
CA THR A 42 -7.49 -1.29 5.99
C THR A 42 -6.93 0.06 6.43
N LEU A 43 -7.16 1.14 5.68
CA LEU A 43 -6.84 2.50 6.11
C LEU A 43 -7.66 2.91 7.34
N LEU A 44 -8.97 2.61 7.37
CA LEU A 44 -9.79 2.83 8.57
C LEU A 44 -9.29 2.06 9.78
N ILE A 45 -8.86 0.80 9.57
CA ILE A 45 -8.25 0.00 10.62
C ILE A 45 -6.95 0.64 11.08
N LEU A 46 -6.16 1.28 10.23
CA LEU A 46 -4.90 1.95 10.58
C LEU A 46 -5.11 3.30 11.30
N ASP A 47 -6.15 4.04 10.95
CA ASP A 47 -6.51 5.33 11.57
C ASP A 47 -7.40 5.17 12.81
N LEU A 48 -7.81 3.95 13.16
CA LEU A 48 -8.55 3.70 14.39
C LEU A 48 -7.70 4.18 15.59
N PRO A 49 -8.24 5.09 16.43
CA PRO A 49 -7.47 5.73 17.50
C PRO A 49 -7.35 4.82 18.74
N ILE A 50 -6.80 3.61 18.55
CA ILE A 50 -6.57 2.60 19.61
C ILE A 50 -5.57 3.10 20.65
N GLU A 51 -4.72 4.07 20.26
CA GLU A 51 -3.75 4.73 21.14
C GLU A 51 -4.40 5.35 22.37
N TYR A 52 -5.65 5.82 22.31
CA TYR A 52 -6.30 6.38 23.51
C TYR A 52 -6.61 5.32 24.55
N LEU A 53 -6.73 4.06 24.12
CA LEU A 53 -7.03 2.96 25.02
C LEU A 53 -5.80 2.59 25.87
N THR A 54 -4.59 2.91 25.41
CA THR A 54 -3.36 2.74 26.21
C THR A 54 -3.26 3.72 27.37
N LEU A 55 -4.03 4.83 27.36
CA LEU A 55 -4.11 5.76 28.48
C LEU A 55 -4.85 5.16 29.69
N TYR A 56 -5.77 4.23 29.43
CA TYR A 56 -6.60 3.59 30.45
C TYR A 56 -6.15 2.17 30.80
N PHE A 57 -5.49 1.48 29.85
CA PHE A 57 -5.03 0.10 30.00
C PHE A 57 -3.58 -0.02 29.58
N ASP A 58 -2.74 -0.66 30.39
CA ASP A 58 -1.39 -1.02 29.98
C ASP A 58 -1.43 -2.08 28.88
N MET A 59 -1.10 -1.68 27.65
CA MET A 59 -1.11 -2.54 26.46
C MET A 59 0.30 -2.76 25.92
N PRO A 60 1.07 -3.72 26.47
CA PRO A 60 2.45 -3.98 26.03
C PRO A 60 2.51 -4.42 24.55
N TYR A 61 1.46 -5.06 24.03
CA TYR A 61 1.35 -5.52 22.64
C TYR A 61 1.03 -4.42 21.62
N PHE A 62 0.93 -3.16 22.05
CA PHE A 62 0.53 -2.04 21.18
C PHE A 62 1.46 -1.87 19.96
N LEU A 63 2.78 -2.00 20.14
CA LEU A 63 3.74 -1.91 19.04
C LEU A 63 3.48 -2.97 17.97
N VAL A 64 3.40 -4.24 18.38
CA VAL A 64 3.15 -5.38 17.48
C VAL A 64 1.84 -5.20 16.74
N LEU A 65 0.78 -4.74 17.43
CA LEU A 65 -0.51 -4.48 16.81
C LEU A 65 -0.43 -3.35 15.76
N SER A 66 0.34 -2.29 16.04
CA SER A 66 0.56 -1.19 15.10
C SER A 66 1.28 -1.67 13.84
N ASP A 67 2.34 -2.47 13.99
CA ASP A 67 3.09 -3.03 12.87
C ASP A 67 2.23 -3.94 12.00
N ILE A 68 1.42 -4.82 12.62
CA ILE A 68 0.49 -5.70 11.90
C ILE A 68 -0.51 -4.86 11.09
N ARG A 69 -1.08 -3.81 11.68
CA ARG A 69 -2.03 -2.91 10.98
C ARG A 69 -1.38 -2.23 9.77
N GLN A 70 -0.17 -1.71 9.94
CA GLN A 70 0.60 -1.11 8.85
C GLN A 70 0.97 -2.13 7.77
N GLY A 71 1.43 -3.31 8.15
CA GLY A 71 1.75 -4.41 7.24
C GLY A 71 0.55 -4.83 6.39
N VAL A 72 -0.63 -4.97 7.00
CA VAL A 72 -1.88 -5.27 6.30
C VAL A 72 -2.26 -4.15 5.33
N PHE A 73 -2.12 -2.89 5.73
CA PHE A 73 -2.36 -1.75 4.84
C PHE A 73 -1.43 -1.77 3.62
N TYR A 74 -0.11 -1.94 3.82
CA TYR A 74 0.84 -2.01 2.71
C TYR A 74 0.59 -3.21 1.80
N ALA A 75 0.29 -4.39 2.35
CA ALA A 75 -0.06 -5.57 1.57
C ALA A 75 -1.27 -5.31 0.65
N MET A 76 -2.30 -4.65 1.18
CA MET A 76 -3.49 -4.27 0.41
C MET A 76 -3.21 -3.18 -0.62
N LEU A 77 -2.36 -2.20 -0.32
CA LEU A 77 -1.95 -1.16 -1.24
C LEU A 77 -1.19 -1.74 -2.44
N LEU A 78 -0.22 -2.61 -2.19
CA LEU A 78 0.54 -3.30 -3.25
C LEU A 78 -0.38 -4.20 -4.09
N SER A 79 -1.29 -4.93 -3.43
CA SER A 79 -2.29 -5.74 -4.11
C SER A 79 -3.22 -4.90 -5.00
N PHE A 80 -3.65 -3.73 -4.52
CA PHE A 80 -4.45 -2.78 -5.28
C PHE A 80 -3.72 -2.32 -6.54
N TRP A 81 -2.44 -1.92 -6.43
CA TRP A 81 -1.65 -1.46 -7.58
C TRP A 81 -1.50 -2.52 -8.67
N LEU A 82 -1.25 -3.76 -8.26
CA LEU A 82 -1.13 -4.87 -9.19
C LEU A 82 -2.44 -5.16 -9.92
N VAL A 83 -3.55 -5.26 -9.18
CA VAL A 83 -4.88 -5.49 -9.76
C VAL A 83 -5.28 -4.32 -10.65
N PHE A 84 -5.02 -3.09 -10.22
CA PHE A 84 -5.29 -1.87 -10.99
C PHE A 84 -4.55 -1.87 -12.34
N ALA A 85 -3.24 -2.11 -12.33
CA ALA A 85 -2.45 -2.20 -13.55
C ALA A 85 -2.93 -3.37 -14.45
N GLY A 86 -3.34 -4.48 -13.84
CA GLY A 86 -3.84 -5.66 -14.53
C GLY A 86 -5.15 -5.45 -15.25
N GLU A 87 -6.14 -4.87 -14.57
CA GLU A 87 -7.46 -4.58 -15.14
C GLU A 87 -7.33 -3.67 -16.37
N HIS A 88 -6.50 -2.64 -16.27
CA HIS A 88 -6.26 -1.70 -17.36
C HIS A 88 -5.50 -2.32 -18.55
N MET A 89 -4.77 -3.42 -18.34
CA MET A 89 -4.15 -4.21 -19.41
C MET A 89 -5.19 -5.12 -20.11
N LEU A 90 -6.02 -5.84 -19.33
CA LEU A 90 -6.99 -6.82 -19.87
C LEU A 90 -8.18 -6.18 -20.61
N ILE A 91 -8.64 -5.01 -20.17
CA ILE A 91 -9.68 -4.22 -20.87
C ILE A 91 -9.29 -3.95 -22.33
N GLN A 92 -8.00 -4.01 -22.67
CA GLN A 92 -7.51 -3.74 -24.02
C GLN A 92 -7.42 -4.97 -24.93
N ASP A 93 -7.25 -6.18 -24.39
CA ASP A 93 -6.84 -7.36 -25.18
C ASP A 93 -7.92 -8.45 -25.31
N ASN A 94 -8.87 -8.63 -24.37
CA ASN A 94 -10.06 -9.47 -24.57
C ASN A 94 -11.05 -9.29 -23.41
N GLY A 95 -12.35 -9.21 -23.72
CA GLY A 95 -13.44 -9.05 -22.74
C GLY A 95 -13.75 -10.29 -21.89
N GLU A 96 -12.73 -11.06 -21.50
CA GLU A 96 -12.91 -12.17 -20.57
C GLU A 96 -13.16 -11.63 -19.16
N LYS A 97 -14.06 -12.29 -18.43
CA LYS A 97 -14.50 -11.86 -17.11
C LYS A 97 -13.33 -11.92 -16.11
N ASN A 98 -12.97 -10.75 -15.59
CA ASN A 98 -11.93 -10.56 -14.59
C ASN A 98 -12.17 -11.43 -13.36
N SER A 99 -11.25 -12.37 -13.13
CA SER A 99 -11.20 -13.14 -11.89
C SER A 99 -9.86 -12.92 -11.23
N LEU A 100 -9.86 -12.71 -9.91
CA LEU A 100 -8.66 -12.68 -9.06
C LEU A 100 -7.75 -13.90 -9.28
N ARG A 101 -8.32 -15.00 -9.80
CA ARG A 101 -7.60 -16.22 -10.13
C ARG A 101 -6.50 -16.03 -11.18
N ILE A 102 -6.65 -15.07 -12.10
CA ILE A 102 -5.62 -14.76 -13.11
C ILE A 102 -4.39 -14.12 -12.44
N TYR A 103 -4.63 -13.27 -11.44
CA TYR A 103 -3.57 -12.54 -10.70
C TYR A 103 -3.00 -13.31 -9.51
N TRP A 104 -3.58 -14.46 -9.15
CA TRP A 104 -3.24 -15.20 -7.93
C TRP A 104 -1.76 -15.54 -7.80
N LYS A 105 -1.08 -15.86 -8.91
CA LYS A 105 0.36 -16.18 -8.92
C LYS A 105 1.24 -14.97 -8.56
N HIS A 106 0.81 -13.76 -8.90
CA HIS A 106 1.54 -12.55 -8.57
C HIS A 106 1.17 -12.03 -7.19
N LEU A 107 -0.11 -12.15 -6.82
CA LEU A 107 -0.60 -11.86 -5.48
C LEU A 107 0.07 -12.76 -4.43
N SER A 108 0.30 -14.05 -4.74
CA SER A 108 0.98 -14.96 -3.82
C SER A 108 2.39 -14.50 -3.48
N THR A 109 3.12 -13.87 -4.40
CA THR A 109 4.45 -13.32 -4.12
C THR A 109 4.40 -12.22 -3.05
N ILE A 110 3.40 -11.33 -3.13
CA ILE A 110 3.18 -10.27 -2.13
C ILE A 110 2.83 -10.89 -0.79
N VAL A 111 1.89 -11.84 -0.77
CA VAL A 111 1.43 -12.50 0.45
C VAL A 111 2.59 -13.24 1.13
N ILE A 112 3.43 -13.95 0.39
CA ILE A 112 4.60 -14.65 0.93
C ILE A 112 5.60 -13.64 1.53
N GLY A 113 5.85 -12.53 0.85
CA GLY A 113 6.73 -11.46 1.35
C GLY A 113 6.23 -10.86 2.66
N CYS A 114 4.96 -10.41 2.67
CA CYS A 114 4.33 -9.85 3.86
C CYS A 114 4.23 -10.86 5.00
N PHE A 115 3.95 -12.14 4.71
CA PHE A 115 3.90 -13.19 5.72
C PHE A 115 5.28 -13.47 6.31
N SER A 116 6.35 -13.39 5.50
CA SER A 116 7.73 -13.54 5.98
C SER A 116 8.13 -12.41 6.92
N LEU A 117 7.78 -11.15 6.59
CA LEU A 117 8.00 -10.00 7.47
C LEU A 117 7.16 -10.09 8.74
N LEU A 118 5.91 -10.54 8.63
CA LEU A 118 5.05 -10.74 9.80
C LEU A 118 5.64 -11.76 10.78
N ILE A 119 6.16 -12.89 10.28
CA ILE A 119 6.83 -13.87 11.14
C ILE A 119 8.07 -13.25 11.80
N PHE A 120 8.87 -12.50 11.04
CA PHE A 120 10.03 -11.80 11.59
C PHE A 120 9.64 -10.84 12.73
N ASP A 121 8.63 -9.97 12.51
CA ASP A 121 8.15 -9.03 13.52
C ASP A 121 7.59 -9.74 14.75
N LEU A 122 6.87 -10.85 14.57
CA LEU A 122 6.36 -11.66 15.69
C LEU A 122 7.49 -12.35 16.46
N CYS A 123 8.55 -12.80 15.79
CA CYS A 123 9.70 -13.40 16.44
C CYS A 123 10.53 -12.36 17.20
N GLU A 124 10.70 -11.14 16.68
CA GLU A 124 11.47 -10.10 17.34
C GLU A 124 10.63 -9.38 18.40
N ARG A 125 9.57 -8.68 18.00
CA ARG A 125 8.75 -7.83 18.86
C ARG A 125 7.75 -8.62 19.69
N GLY A 126 7.29 -9.77 19.20
CA GLY A 126 6.38 -10.62 19.96
C GLY A 126 7.04 -11.27 21.18
N ILE A 127 8.31 -11.67 21.08
CA ILE A 127 9.06 -12.23 22.22
C ILE A 127 9.49 -11.11 23.20
N GLN A 128 9.73 -9.90 22.69
CA GLN A 128 10.01 -8.72 23.52
C GLN A 128 8.90 -8.37 24.52
N LEU A 129 7.66 -8.84 24.29
CA LEU A 129 6.54 -8.69 25.23
C LEU A 129 6.76 -9.43 26.55
N ILE A 130 7.45 -10.57 26.51
CA ILE A 130 7.75 -11.38 27.68
C ILE A 130 9.12 -11.00 28.23
N ASN A 131 10.09 -10.79 27.35
CA ASN A 131 11.47 -10.47 27.71
C ASN A 131 11.94 -9.21 26.95
N PRO A 132 11.91 -8.02 27.56
CA PRO A 132 12.27 -6.77 26.87
C PRO A 132 13.74 -6.72 26.42
N PHE A 133 14.61 -7.56 27.00
CA PHE A 133 16.01 -7.70 26.62
C PHE A 133 16.25 -8.76 25.54
N TYR A 134 15.20 -9.42 25.05
CA TYR A 134 15.33 -10.37 23.97
C TYR A 134 15.67 -9.66 22.65
N SER A 135 16.68 -10.19 21.97
CA SER A 135 17.02 -9.79 20.62
C SER A 135 17.37 -11.04 19.82
N ILE A 136 16.66 -11.21 18.70
CA ILE A 136 16.84 -12.36 17.80
C ILE A 136 18.28 -12.44 17.26
N TRP A 137 18.96 -11.28 17.20
CA TRP A 137 20.31 -11.08 16.70
C TRP A 137 21.42 -11.61 17.62
N VAL A 138 21.10 -11.92 18.89
CA VAL A 138 22.10 -12.38 19.87
C VAL A 138 22.42 -13.86 19.70
N THR A 139 21.47 -14.65 19.20
CA THR A 139 21.66 -16.10 19.02
C THR A 139 22.01 -16.42 17.56
N PRO A 140 22.98 -17.31 17.29
CA PRO A 140 23.39 -17.61 15.91
C PRO A 140 22.25 -18.25 15.10
N VAL A 141 21.40 -19.06 15.75
CA VAL A 141 20.23 -19.67 15.11
C VAL A 141 19.16 -18.61 14.80
N GLY A 142 18.89 -17.69 15.74
CA GLY A 142 17.95 -16.59 15.55
C GLY A 142 18.38 -15.65 14.42
N THR A 143 19.64 -15.23 14.41
CA THR A 143 20.19 -14.35 13.36
C THR A 143 20.08 -14.97 11.96
N ASN A 144 20.41 -16.25 11.80
CA ASN A 144 20.29 -16.93 10.50
C ASN A 144 18.83 -16.98 10.03
N LEU A 145 17.89 -17.22 10.95
CA LEU A 145 16.46 -17.29 10.66
C LEU A 145 15.88 -15.90 10.34
N ALA A 146 16.24 -14.88 11.10
CA ALA A 146 15.89 -13.48 10.85
C ALA A 146 16.37 -13.01 9.47
N LEU A 147 17.66 -13.21 9.16
CA LEU A 147 18.23 -12.88 7.86
C LEU A 147 17.53 -13.64 6.72
N SER A 148 17.17 -14.91 6.93
CA SER A 148 16.44 -15.68 5.92
C SER A 148 15.09 -15.06 5.58
N PHE A 149 14.32 -14.61 6.58
CA PHE A 149 13.03 -13.94 6.35
C PHE A 149 13.18 -12.58 5.68
N ILE A 150 14.17 -11.79 6.10
CA ILE A 150 14.45 -10.47 5.49
C ILE A 150 14.87 -10.63 4.02
N ILE A 151 15.76 -11.59 3.72
CA ILE A 151 16.21 -11.86 2.35
C ILE A 151 15.04 -12.35 1.49
N LEU A 152 14.21 -13.26 2.00
CA LEU A 152 13.03 -13.77 1.29
C LEU A 152 12.04 -12.63 0.97
N ALA A 153 11.77 -11.76 1.95
CA ALA A 153 10.94 -10.58 1.78
C ALA A 153 11.55 -9.63 0.73
N GLY A 154 12.85 -9.36 0.79
CA GLY A 154 13.56 -8.52 -0.18
C GLY A 154 13.49 -9.05 -1.62
N ILE A 155 13.69 -10.36 -1.82
CA ILE A 155 13.56 -11.00 -3.14
C ILE A 155 12.11 -10.88 -3.64
N SER A 156 11.12 -11.13 -2.78
CA SER A 156 9.71 -11.03 -3.15
C SER A 156 9.31 -9.60 -3.54
N ALA A 157 9.79 -8.60 -2.81
CA ALA A 157 9.56 -7.18 -3.10
C ALA A 157 10.23 -6.76 -4.42
N GLY A 158 11.47 -7.22 -4.67
CA GLY A 158 12.18 -6.98 -5.93
C GLY A 158 11.46 -7.57 -7.14
N LEU A 159 11.02 -8.83 -7.05
CA LEU A 159 10.22 -9.48 -8.09
C LEU A 159 8.91 -8.75 -8.35
N TYR A 160 8.21 -8.34 -7.29
CA TYR A 160 7.00 -7.54 -7.39
C TYR A 160 7.26 -6.21 -8.10
N PHE A 161 8.33 -5.49 -7.74
CA PHE A 161 8.65 -4.20 -8.34
C PHE A 161 8.95 -4.31 -9.84
N ILE A 162 9.79 -5.27 -10.24
CA ILE A 162 10.10 -5.51 -11.66
C ILE A 162 8.81 -5.82 -12.43
N PHE A 163 7.95 -6.66 -11.87
CA PHE A 163 6.67 -7.03 -12.48
C PHE A 163 5.73 -5.83 -12.62
N LEU A 164 5.59 -5.01 -11.57
CA LEU A 164 4.75 -3.82 -11.59
C LEU A 164 5.24 -2.83 -12.66
N CYS A 165 6.56 -2.59 -12.74
CA CYS A 165 7.18 -1.76 -13.77
C CYS A 165 6.89 -2.28 -15.19
N TYR A 166 7.01 -3.59 -15.40
CA TYR A 166 6.68 -4.22 -16.68
C TYR A 166 5.20 -4.03 -17.07
N MET A 167 4.27 -4.20 -16.12
CA MET A 167 2.85 -4.00 -16.37
C MET A 167 2.54 -2.55 -16.70
N ILE A 168 3.05 -1.61 -15.91
CA ILE A 168 2.86 -0.17 -16.14
C ILE A 168 3.40 0.21 -17.52
N TRP A 169 4.61 -0.25 -17.86
CA TRP A 169 5.20 -0.01 -19.18
C TRP A 169 4.33 -0.55 -20.32
N THR A 170 3.81 -1.76 -20.17
CA THR A 170 2.91 -2.39 -21.14
C THR A 170 1.63 -1.59 -21.31
N VAL A 171 1.01 -1.14 -20.21
CA VAL A 171 -0.20 -0.31 -20.24
C VAL A 171 0.06 1.01 -20.95
N PHE A 172 1.17 1.71 -20.65
CA PHE A 172 1.53 2.94 -21.35
C PHE A 172 1.77 2.72 -22.84
N ARG A 173 2.47 1.64 -23.22
CA ARG A 173 2.71 1.30 -24.62
C ARG A 173 1.39 1.03 -25.35
N ASN A 174 0.49 0.27 -24.75
CA ASN A 174 -0.80 -0.05 -25.35
C ASN A 174 -1.70 1.18 -25.48
N ILE A 175 -1.72 2.06 -24.46
CA ILE A 175 -2.41 3.36 -24.52
C ILE A 175 -1.86 4.21 -25.67
N SER A 176 -0.53 4.27 -25.84
CA SER A 176 0.11 5.02 -26.92
C SER A 176 -0.34 4.51 -28.31
N ILE A 177 -0.34 3.19 -28.50
CA ILE A 177 -0.79 2.56 -29.75
C ILE A 177 -2.29 2.83 -29.99
N LYS A 178 -3.16 2.65 -28.99
CA LYS A 178 -4.61 2.91 -29.15
C LYS A 178 -4.91 4.39 -29.36
N ARG A 179 -4.09 5.30 -28.82
CA ARG A 179 -4.21 6.76 -29.07
C ARG A 179 -4.00 7.12 -30.54
N ALA A 180 -3.18 6.37 -31.26
CA ALA A 180 -3.00 6.57 -32.70
C ALA A 180 -4.24 6.15 -33.53
N VAL A 181 -5.04 5.18 -33.03
CA VAL A 181 -6.22 4.64 -33.72
C VAL A 181 -7.53 5.27 -33.23
N LEU A 182 -7.51 5.99 -32.11
CA LEU A 182 -8.64 6.73 -31.55
C LEU A 182 -9.39 7.66 -32.52
N PRO A 183 -8.77 8.39 -33.48
CA PRO A 183 -9.50 9.27 -34.39
C PRO A 183 -10.36 8.54 -35.43
N THR A 184 -10.18 7.23 -35.64
CA THR A 184 -10.98 6.45 -36.59
C THR A 184 -12.20 5.77 -35.95
N MET A 185 -12.41 5.92 -34.63
CA MET A 185 -13.52 5.31 -33.89
C MET A 185 -14.74 6.24 -33.80
N SER A 186 -15.93 5.66 -33.58
CA SER A 186 -17.15 6.42 -33.32
C SER A 186 -17.03 7.30 -32.07
N GLN A 187 -17.63 8.50 -32.08
CA GLN A 187 -17.49 9.49 -31.00
C GLN A 187 -17.83 8.95 -29.61
N ALA A 188 -18.90 8.17 -29.47
CA ALA A 188 -19.31 7.59 -28.19
C ALA A 188 -18.25 6.62 -27.61
N ARG A 189 -17.62 5.82 -28.48
CA ARG A 189 -16.57 4.87 -28.09
C ARG A 189 -15.28 5.62 -27.75
N ARG A 190 -14.94 6.64 -28.55
CA ARG A 190 -13.78 7.52 -28.32
C ARG A 190 -13.84 8.17 -26.93
N LEU A 191 -14.97 8.79 -26.58
CA LEU A 191 -15.14 9.49 -25.30
C LEU A 191 -15.00 8.53 -24.10
N HIS A 192 -15.53 7.32 -24.22
CA HIS A 192 -15.41 6.30 -23.19
C HIS A 192 -13.95 5.87 -22.95
N TYR A 193 -13.19 5.61 -24.02
CA TYR A 193 -11.78 5.26 -23.92
C TYR A 193 -10.90 6.41 -23.44
N GLU A 194 -11.13 7.64 -23.92
CA GLU A 194 -10.45 8.84 -23.43
C GLU A 194 -10.68 9.03 -21.92
N GLY A 195 -11.90 8.78 -21.44
CA GLY A 195 -12.23 8.82 -20.02
C GLY A 195 -11.48 7.77 -19.19
N ILE A 196 -11.35 6.53 -19.70
CA ILE A 196 -10.58 5.46 -19.03
C ILE A 196 -9.09 5.82 -18.97
N ILE A 197 -8.52 6.28 -20.08
CA ILE A 197 -7.11 6.68 -20.16
C ILE A 197 -6.81 7.85 -19.22
N TYR A 198 -7.70 8.84 -19.18
CA TYR A 198 -7.53 10.00 -18.29
C TYR A 198 -7.52 9.61 -16.82
N ARG A 199 -8.49 8.77 -16.38
CA ARG A 199 -8.55 8.28 -14.99
C ARG A 199 -7.29 7.51 -14.61
N PHE A 200 -6.81 6.65 -15.50
CA PHE A 200 -5.57 5.90 -15.30
C PHE A 200 -4.36 6.84 -15.14
N ASN A 201 -4.15 7.76 -16.09
CA ASN A 201 -3.02 8.69 -16.04
C ASN A 201 -3.07 9.61 -14.82
N PHE A 202 -4.26 10.09 -14.45
CA PHE A 202 -4.44 10.92 -13.26
C PHE A 202 -4.03 10.17 -12.00
N LEU A 203 -4.53 8.94 -11.79
CA LEU A 203 -4.20 8.15 -10.62
C LEU A 203 -2.71 7.79 -10.57
N MET A 204 -2.13 7.40 -11.71
CA MET A 204 -0.69 7.11 -11.83
C MET A 204 0.16 8.34 -11.48
N PHE A 205 -0.19 9.51 -12.00
CA PHE A 205 0.54 10.76 -11.74
C PHE A 205 0.51 11.11 -10.25
N VAL A 206 -0.67 11.13 -9.64
CA VAL A 206 -0.84 11.43 -8.20
C VAL A 206 -0.01 10.46 -7.35
N THR A 207 0.04 9.20 -7.75
CA THR A 207 0.78 8.17 -7.02
C THR A 207 2.29 8.35 -7.10
N VAL A 208 2.82 8.63 -8.29
CA VAL A 208 4.25 8.89 -8.45
C VAL A 208 4.66 10.14 -7.70
N VAL A 209 3.83 11.19 -7.72
CA VAL A 209 4.06 12.41 -6.93
C VAL A 209 4.05 12.09 -5.44
N CYS A 210 3.05 11.35 -4.95
CA CYS A 210 2.94 10.95 -3.54
C CYS A 210 4.15 10.10 -3.10
N ALA A 211 4.53 9.11 -3.89
CA ALA A 211 5.70 8.27 -3.61
C ALA A 211 7.01 9.08 -3.64
N GLY A 212 7.15 9.99 -4.61
CA GLY A 212 8.31 10.88 -4.71
C GLY A 212 8.43 11.82 -3.51
N ILE A 213 7.31 12.43 -3.08
CA ILE A 213 7.24 13.23 -1.86
C ILE A 213 7.62 12.37 -0.66
N THR A 214 7.10 11.14 -0.54
CA THR A 214 7.39 10.23 0.59
C THR A 214 8.88 9.87 0.67
N ILE A 215 9.52 9.58 -0.47
CA ILE A 215 10.95 9.24 -0.51
C ILE A 215 11.80 10.47 -0.18
N LEU A 216 11.48 11.63 -0.76
CA LEU A 216 12.19 12.87 -0.48
C LEU A 216 12.08 13.24 1.01
N SER A 217 10.87 13.15 1.53
CA SER A 217 10.50 13.30 2.94
C SER A 217 11.34 12.42 3.85
N PHE A 218 11.43 11.12 3.53
CA PHE A 218 12.25 10.16 4.27
C PHE A 218 13.73 10.51 4.22
N ILE A 219 14.28 10.81 3.03
CA ILE A 219 15.70 11.19 2.86
C ILE A 219 16.03 12.43 3.68
N LEU A 220 15.17 13.46 3.64
CA LEU A 220 15.36 14.68 4.42
C LEU A 220 15.34 14.40 5.92
N SER A 221 14.45 13.51 6.40
CA SER A 221 14.41 13.11 7.81
C SER A 221 15.72 12.42 8.22
N GLN A 222 16.23 11.50 7.40
CA GLN A 222 17.48 10.79 7.71
C GLN A 222 18.71 11.71 7.69
N VAL A 223 18.75 12.68 6.78
CA VAL A 223 19.82 13.69 6.73
C VAL A 223 19.72 14.64 7.92
N ALA A 224 18.51 15.07 8.30
CA ALA A 224 18.29 15.94 9.45
C ALA A 224 18.67 15.25 10.77
N GLU A 225 18.30 13.98 10.97
CA GLU A 225 18.73 13.19 12.14
C GLU A 225 20.27 13.01 12.18
N GLY A 226 20.90 12.87 11.01
CA GLY A 226 22.36 12.86 10.89
C GLY A 226 23.01 14.19 11.28
N HIS A 227 22.39 15.33 10.93
CA HIS A 227 22.90 16.68 11.21
C HIS A 227 22.60 17.14 12.66
N ASN A 228 21.45 16.80 13.23
CA ASN A 228 21.09 17.11 14.62
C ASN A 228 22.03 16.43 15.63
N LYS A 229 22.73 15.38 15.22
CA LYS A 229 23.76 14.74 16.05
C LYS A 229 25.03 15.60 16.19
N TRP A 230 25.19 16.64 15.37
CA TRP A 230 26.38 17.50 15.29
C TRP A 230 26.13 18.96 15.72
N ASP A 231 24.89 19.45 15.66
CA ASP A 231 24.49 20.80 16.11
C ASP A 231 23.43 20.68 17.22
N GLU A 232 23.76 21.03 18.46
CA GLU A 232 22.85 20.98 19.62
C GLU A 232 21.77 22.09 19.61
N ASP A 233 21.76 23.01 18.63
CA ASP A 233 21.04 24.29 18.74
C ASP A 233 19.85 24.52 17.76
N MET A 234 19.35 23.50 17.04
CA MET A 234 18.20 23.70 16.13
C MET A 234 16.96 22.87 16.51
N ASN A 235 16.12 23.46 17.37
CA ASN A 235 14.80 22.96 17.78
C ASN A 235 13.73 23.07 16.66
N LEU A 236 13.96 22.41 15.52
CA LEU A 236 12.92 22.15 14.52
C LEU A 236 12.78 20.63 14.38
N GLU A 237 11.78 20.05 15.05
CA GLU A 237 11.40 18.64 14.93
C GLU A 237 10.76 18.37 13.56
N ILE A 238 11.56 18.47 12.49
CA ILE A 238 11.16 18.14 11.12
C ILE A 238 10.65 16.68 11.05
N SER A 239 11.18 15.79 11.90
CA SER A 239 10.76 14.39 12.03
C SER A 239 9.27 14.24 12.43
N SER A 240 8.73 15.11 13.31
CA SER A 240 7.32 15.04 13.72
C SER A 240 6.35 15.62 12.69
N ALA A 241 6.79 16.53 11.81
CA ALA A 241 5.95 17.11 10.76
C ALA A 241 5.79 16.17 9.54
N LEU A 242 6.67 15.17 9.46
CA LEU A 242 6.81 14.25 8.33
C LEU A 242 6.11 12.89 8.53
N HIS A 243 5.60 12.64 9.74
CA HIS A 243 5.13 11.32 10.20
C HIS A 243 3.63 11.23 10.45
#